data_AF-A0A3L7XZ96-F1
#
_entry.id   AF-A0A3L7XZ96-F1
#
_cell.length_a   1.000
_cell.length_b   1.000
_cell.length_c   1.000
_cell.angle_alpha   90.00
_cell.angle_beta   90.00
_cell.angle_gamma   90.00
#
_symmetry.space_group_name_H-M   'P 1'
#
loop_
_entity.id
_entity.type
_entity.pdbx_description
1 polymer ?
#
loop_
_entity_poly.entity_id
_entity_poly.type
_entity_poly.pdbx_seq_one_letter_code
_entity_poly.pdbx_strand_id
1 'polypeptide(L)'
;MPSNVAQSYPYKKESEAERAAAIALTLGAREGLAEKLAAEALPYDNTSDGEAWAWRCRSVGCPGVMHTAGYARDRHGLVALCDGCGTIALR
;
A
#
# COMPACT_ATOMS: atom_id res chain seq x y z
N MET A 1 23.57 13.04 6.58
CA MET A 1 22.79 13.84 5.61
C MET A 1 21.31 13.54 5.83
N PRO A 2 20.46 14.53 6.16
CA PRO A 2 19.02 14.31 6.17
C PRO A 2 18.60 14.33 4.70
N SER A 3 18.44 13.16 4.08
CA SER A 3 17.86 13.10 2.75
C SER A 3 16.40 13.54 2.86
N ASN A 4 15.96 14.34 1.89
CA ASN A 4 14.66 14.97 1.84
C ASN A 4 13.55 13.92 1.56
N VAL A 5 13.35 12.98 2.48
CA VAL A 5 12.36 11.86 2.47
C VAL A 5 10.94 12.36 2.76
N ALA A 6 10.69 13.66 2.62
CA ALA A 6 9.41 14.30 2.95
C ALA A 6 8.52 14.57 1.72
N GLN A 7 8.99 14.31 0.49
CA GLN A 7 8.11 14.26 -0.67
C GLN A 7 8.03 12.81 -1.14
N SER A 8 7.09 12.07 -0.57
CA SER A 8 6.79 10.71 -1.02
C SER A 8 6.06 10.77 -2.36
N TYR A 9 6.74 11.24 -3.40
CA TYR A 9 6.25 11.15 -4.77
C TYR A 9 5.91 9.69 -5.08
N PRO A 10 4.81 9.43 -5.80
CA PRO A 10 4.55 8.09 -6.30
C PRO A 10 5.76 7.54 -7.04
N TYR A 11 6.18 6.34 -6.67
CA TYR A 11 7.29 5.64 -7.31
C TYR A 11 6.91 5.20 -8.71
N LYS A 12 5.68 4.71 -8.89
CA LYS A 12 5.08 4.37 -10.19
C LYS A 12 3.57 4.38 -10.12
N LYS A 13 2.92 4.44 -11.28
CA LYS A 13 1.56 3.93 -11.44
C LYS A 13 1.59 2.43 -11.64
N GLU A 14 0.59 1.73 -11.14
CA GLU A 14 0.37 0.31 -11.36
C GLU A 14 -1.09 0.07 -11.78
N SER A 15 -1.29 -0.99 -12.58
CA SER A 15 -2.63 -1.42 -12.93
C SER A 15 -3.35 -2.02 -11.73
N GLU A 16 -4.69 -2.01 -11.75
CA GLU A 16 -5.49 -2.68 -10.73
C GLU A 16 -5.13 -4.16 -10.57
N ALA A 17 -4.89 -4.87 -11.68
CA ALA A 17 -4.58 -6.29 -11.68
C ALA A 17 -3.23 -6.59 -10.99
N GLU A 18 -2.18 -5.83 -11.31
CA GLU A 18 -0.86 -5.98 -10.67
C GLU A 18 -0.95 -5.70 -9.16
N ARG A 19 -1.65 -4.62 -8.79
CA ARG A 19 -1.89 -4.23 -7.41
C ARG A 19 -2.65 -5.30 -6.63
N ALA A 20 -3.76 -5.79 -7.19
CA ALA A 20 -4.60 -6.80 -6.54
C ALA A 20 -3.84 -8.12 -6.36
N ALA A 21 -3.05 -8.53 -7.36
CA ALA A 21 -2.21 -9.72 -7.27
C ALA A 21 -1.13 -9.57 -6.18
N ALA A 22 -0.42 -8.44 -6.13
CA ALA A 22 0.60 -8.20 -5.10
C ALA A 22 0.02 -8.20 -3.68
N ILE A 23 -1.14 -7.56 -3.49
CA ILE A 23 -1.86 -7.55 -2.21
C ILE A 23 -2.31 -8.97 -1.84
N ALA A 24 -2.96 -9.70 -2.75
CA ALA A 24 -3.44 -11.05 -2.48
C ALA A 24 -2.30 -12.02 -2.10
N LEU A 25 -1.18 -11.96 -2.82
CA LEU A 25 0.03 -12.74 -2.49
C LEU A 25 0.55 -12.39 -1.09
N THR A 26 0.61 -11.10 -0.75
CA THR A 26 1.12 -10.64 0.54
C THR A 26 0.22 -11.06 1.70
N LEU A 27 -1.11 -10.96 1.51
CA LEU A 27 -2.10 -11.39 2.50
C LEU A 27 -2.07 -12.91 2.68
N GLY A 28 -1.97 -13.68 1.59
CA GLY A 28 -1.88 -15.14 1.65
C GLY A 28 -0.58 -15.65 2.28
N ALA A 29 0.52 -14.89 2.19
CA ALA A 29 1.80 -15.25 2.78
C ALA A 29 1.92 -14.93 4.28
N ARG A 30 0.95 -14.22 4.88
CA ARG A 30 1.07 -13.66 6.23
C ARG A 30 -0.21 -13.80 7.03
N GLU A 31 -0.18 -14.72 8.00
CA GLU A 31 -1.29 -14.96 8.92
C GLU A 31 -1.68 -13.68 9.69
N GLY A 32 -2.98 -13.41 9.81
CA GLY A 32 -3.54 -12.28 10.56
C GLY A 32 -3.44 -10.91 9.85
N LEU A 33 -2.76 -10.82 8.70
CA LEU A 33 -2.56 -9.55 8.01
C LEU A 33 -3.83 -9.07 7.29
N ALA A 34 -4.65 -10.00 6.80
CA ALA A 34 -5.90 -9.68 6.11
C ALA A 34 -6.91 -9.03 7.06
N GLU A 35 -7.03 -9.56 8.27
CA GLU A 35 -7.90 -9.03 9.33
C GLU A 35 -7.42 -7.65 9.78
N LYS A 36 -6.10 -7.49 9.96
CA LYS A 36 -5.50 -6.20 10.29
C LYS A 36 -5.78 -5.16 9.21
N LEU A 37 -5.58 -5.51 7.93
CA LEU A 37 -5.86 -4.60 6.82
C LEU A 37 -7.35 -4.24 6.76
N ALA A 38 -8.25 -5.20 6.95
CA ALA A 38 -9.69 -4.95 6.95
C ALA A 38 -10.14 -4.06 8.11
N ALA A 39 -9.46 -4.12 9.27
CA ALA A 39 -9.71 -3.24 10.40
C ALA A 39 -9.27 -1.80 10.15
N GLU A 40 -8.23 -1.57 9.34
CA GLU A 40 -7.66 -0.24 9.07
C GLU A 40 -8.23 0.42 7.80
N ALA A 41 -8.62 -0.38 6.81
CA ALA A 41 -8.96 0.10 5.47
C ALA A 41 -10.38 -0.28 5.01
N LEU A 42 -10.97 0.63 4.22
CA LEU A 42 -12.09 0.35 3.33
C LEU A 42 -11.57 -0.04 1.95
N PRO A 43 -12.33 -0.81 1.15
CA PRO A 43 -11.92 -1.18 -0.20
C PRO A 43 -11.47 0.01 -1.04
N TYR A 44 -10.38 -0.17 -1.79
CA TYR A 44 -9.93 0.82 -2.76
C TYR A 44 -10.78 0.72 -4.02
N ASP A 45 -11.74 1.63 -4.17
CA ASP A 45 -12.53 1.79 -5.38
C ASP A 45 -12.03 3.02 -6.14
N ASN A 46 -11.12 2.83 -7.10
CA ASN A 46 -10.69 3.90 -8.00
C ASN A 46 -11.38 3.77 -9.36
N THR A 47 -12.64 4.17 -9.38
CA THR A 47 -13.54 4.09 -10.55
C THR A 47 -13.14 5.00 -11.71
N SER A 48 -12.21 5.95 -11.52
CA SER A 48 -11.96 6.99 -12.53
C SER A 48 -10.80 6.71 -13.48
N ASP A 49 -9.76 5.98 -13.06
CA ASP A 49 -8.55 5.83 -13.91
C ASP A 49 -8.05 4.38 -14.04
N GLY A 50 -8.55 3.41 -13.25
CA GLY A 50 -8.05 2.02 -13.27
C GLY A 50 -6.59 1.86 -12.84
N GLU A 51 -5.95 2.95 -12.42
CA GLU A 51 -4.55 3.00 -12.00
C GLU A 51 -4.47 3.37 -10.52
N ALA A 52 -3.49 2.80 -9.82
CA ALA A 52 -3.14 3.18 -8.46
C ALA A 52 -1.71 3.67 -8.39
N TRP A 53 -1.44 4.54 -7.41
CA TRP A 53 -0.08 4.91 -7.09
C TRP A 53 0.57 3.86 -6.20
N ALA A 54 1.85 3.60 -6.44
CA ALA A 54 2.71 2.76 -5.63
C ALA A 54 3.90 3.57 -5.11
N TRP A 55 4.41 3.25 -3.92
CA TRP A 55 5.56 3.95 -3.32
C TRP A 55 6.64 2.97 -2.88
N ARG A 56 7.87 3.45 -2.66
CA ARG A 56 8.87 2.63 -1.97
C ARG A 56 8.49 2.44 -0.50
N CYS A 57 8.73 1.23 0.02
CA CYS A 57 8.63 0.97 1.45
C CYS A 57 9.66 1.81 2.23
N ARG A 58 9.24 2.33 3.39
CA ARG A 58 10.12 3.11 4.28
C ARG A 58 10.63 2.31 5.49
N SER A 59 10.16 1.08 5.65
CA SER A 59 10.65 0.19 6.69
C SER A 59 12.14 -0.08 6.47
N VAL A 60 12.93 0.07 7.53
CA VAL A 60 14.39 -0.08 7.47
C VAL A 60 14.73 -1.48 6.95
N GLY A 61 15.56 -1.53 5.90
CA GLY A 61 16.00 -2.80 5.29
C GLY A 61 14.97 -3.48 4.38
N CYS A 62 13.80 -2.88 4.14
CA CYS A 62 12.80 -3.46 3.23
C CYS A 62 12.94 -2.88 1.81
N PRO A 63 13.24 -3.69 0.79
CA PRO A 63 13.28 -3.24 -0.61
C PRO A 63 11.89 -3.20 -1.27
N GLY A 64 10.82 -3.51 -0.53
CA GLY A 64 9.47 -3.69 -1.06
C GLY A 64 8.80 -2.41 -1.56
N VAL A 65 7.67 -2.61 -2.23
CA VAL A 65 6.77 -1.60 -2.76
C VAL A 65 5.51 -1.55 -1.91
N MET A 66 4.98 -0.35 -1.73
CA MET A 66 3.75 -0.04 -1.01
C MET A 66 2.66 0.14 -2.03
N HIS A 67 1.71 -0.79 -2.05
CA HIS A 67 0.57 -0.83 -2.95
C HIS A 67 -0.63 -0.17 -2.29
N THR A 68 -1.41 0.60 -3.06
CA THR A 68 -2.66 1.16 -2.53
C THR A 68 -3.65 0.04 -2.20
N ALA A 69 -3.96 -0.13 -0.92
CA ALA A 69 -4.78 -1.22 -0.42
C ALA A 69 -6.22 -0.77 -0.11
N GLY A 70 -6.43 0.52 0.18
CA GLY A 70 -7.74 1.01 0.57
C GLY A 70 -7.74 2.49 0.91
N TYR A 71 -8.90 2.95 1.38
CA TYR A 71 -9.05 4.25 2.03
C TYR A 71 -9.06 4.07 3.54
N ALA A 72 -8.43 5.00 4.26
CA ALA A 72 -8.45 4.99 5.73
C ALA A 72 -9.88 5.13 6.24
N ARG A 73 -10.27 4.33 7.25
CA ARG A 73 -11.62 4.37 7.83
C ARG A 73 -11.93 5.68 8.54
N ASP A 74 -10.92 6.30 9.13
CA ASP A 74 -11.08 7.41 10.07
C ASP A 74 -10.59 8.76 9.52
N ARG A 75 -9.60 8.83 8.61
CA ARG A 75 -9.09 10.12 8.09
C ARG A 75 -8.47 10.05 6.69
N HIS A 76 -9.26 10.37 5.66
CA HIS A 76 -8.98 11.03 4.35
C HIS A 76 -7.74 10.62 3.51
N GLY A 77 -6.97 9.63 3.93
CA GLY A 77 -5.74 9.20 3.27
C GLY A 77 -5.87 7.82 2.63
N LEU A 78 -4.88 7.48 1.80
CA LEU A 78 -4.77 6.16 1.23
C LEU A 78 -4.10 5.23 2.25
N VAL A 79 -4.65 4.05 2.44
CA VAL A 79 -3.96 2.96 3.14
C VAL A 79 -3.15 2.19 2.10
N ALA A 80 -1.86 2.03 2.36
CA ALA A 80 -0.97 1.25 1.53
C ALA A 80 -0.38 0.06 2.29
N LEU A 81 -0.23 -1.07 1.58
CA LEU A 81 0.37 -2.31 2.09
C LEU A 81 1.71 -2.58 1.39
N CYS A 82 2.75 -2.89 2.16
CA CYS A 82 4.03 -3.32 1.61
C CYS A 82 4.05 -4.80 1.22
N ASP A 83 4.43 -5.11 -0.02
CA ASP A 83 4.62 -6.49 -0.50
C ASP A 83 5.79 -7.24 0.18
N GLY A 84 6.86 -6.54 0.54
CA GLY A 84 8.08 -7.12 1.08
C GLY A 84 8.04 -7.36 2.60
N CYS A 85 7.52 -6.40 3.37
CA CYS A 85 7.51 -6.48 4.84
C CYS A 85 6.12 -6.51 5.47
N GLY A 86 5.03 -6.41 4.69
CA GLY A 86 3.65 -6.46 5.21
C GLY A 86 3.26 -5.26 6.06
N THR A 87 4.05 -4.19 6.05
CA THR A 87 3.72 -2.94 6.75
C THR A 87 2.50 -2.30 6.11
N ILE A 88 1.52 -1.94 6.94
CA ILE A 88 0.37 -1.11 6.55
C ILE A 88 0.69 0.33 7.00
N ALA A 89 0.49 1.30 6.11
CA ALA A 89 0.75 2.71 6.42
C ALA A 89 -0.19 3.65 5.66
N LEU A 90 -0.41 4.83 6.23
CA LEU A 90 -1.13 5.93 5.58
C LEU A 90 -0.23 6.67 4.57
N ARG A 91 -0.84 7.13 3.48
CA ARG A 91 -0.22 7.86 2.36
C ARG A 91 -1.02 9.09 1.98
#